data_AF-A0A1X4H9Y1-F1
#
_entry.id   AF-A0A1X4H9Y1-F1
#
_cell.length_a   1.000
_cell.length_b   1.000
_cell.length_c   1.000
_cell.angle_alpha   90.00
_cell.angle_beta   90.00
_cell.angle_gamma   90.00
#
_symmetry.space_group_name_H-M   'P 1'
#
loop_
_entity.id
_entity.type
_entity.pdbx_description
1 polymer ?
#
loop_
_entity_poly.entity_id
_entity_poly.type
_entity_poly.pdbx_seq_one_letter_code
_entity_poly.pdbx_strand_id
1 'polypeptide(L)'
;MGKYDIMQVCLNGHQITDRYASSPEFRQNFCEKCGAETITECQECGEKIRGNYDVDGVVSVGSSTDVPNYCHECGEPYPWTE
;
A
#
# COMPACT_ATOMS: atom_id res chain seq x y z
N MET A 1 -5.52 -0.78 20.64
CA MET A 1 -4.25 -1.06 19.94
C MET A 1 -4.54 -0.83 18.47
N GLY A 2 -3.77 -0.01 17.75
CA GLY A 2 -4.01 0.16 16.32
C GLY A 2 -3.28 -0.89 15.49
N LYS A 3 -3.73 -1.11 14.26
CA LYS A 3 -3.15 -2.06 13.30
C LYS A 3 -2.99 -1.40 11.94
N TYR A 4 -1.95 -1.78 11.21
CA TYR A 4 -1.81 -1.43 9.82
C TYR A 4 -2.60 -2.41 8.95
N ASP A 5 -3.35 -1.89 8.00
CA ASP A 5 -3.79 -2.65 6.84
C ASP A 5 -2.63 -2.75 5.81
N ILE A 6 -2.92 -3.32 4.65
CA ILE A 6 -1.99 -3.54 3.57
C ILE A 6 -2.30 -2.53 2.46
N MET A 7 -1.26 -1.89 1.93
CA MET A 7 -1.38 -1.04 0.76
C MET A 7 -1.19 -1.86 -0.52
N GLN A 8 -1.93 -1.49 -1.55
CA GLN A 8 -1.70 -1.94 -2.91
C GLN A 8 -1.27 -0.75 -3.76
N VAL A 9 -0.13 -0.89 -4.43
CA VAL A 9 0.50 0.15 -5.25
C VAL A 9 0.93 -0.47 -6.58
N CYS A 10 0.83 0.27 -7.67
CA CYS A 10 1.36 -0.21 -8.95
C CYS A 10 2.88 -0.06 -9.03
N LEU A 11 3.52 -0.80 -9.93
CA LEU A 11 4.97 -0.72 -10.14
C LEU A 11 5.48 0.68 -10.53
N ASN A 12 4.58 1.59 -10.97
CA ASN A 12 4.89 3.00 -11.24
C ASN A 12 4.52 3.95 -10.08
N GLY A 13 4.13 3.44 -8.91
CA GLY A 13 3.95 4.24 -7.69
C GLY A 13 2.56 4.84 -7.50
N HIS A 14 1.58 4.49 -8.33
CA HIS A 14 0.20 4.90 -8.09
C HIS A 14 -0.45 4.02 -7.02
N GLN A 15 -0.89 4.63 -5.92
CA GLN A 15 -1.72 3.96 -4.92
C GLN A 15 -3.06 3.52 -5.52
N ILE A 16 -3.40 2.25 -5.29
CA ILE A 16 -4.70 1.66 -5.65
C ILE A 16 -5.63 1.70 -4.44
N THR A 17 -5.15 1.20 -3.30
CA THR A 17 -5.87 1.24 -2.02
C THR A 17 -4.85 1.14 -0.89
N ASP A 18 -5.13 1.78 0.25
CA ASP A 18 -4.40 1.59 1.51
C ASP A 18 -5.13 0.62 2.46
N ARG A 19 -6.21 0.00 2.00
CA ARG A 19 -7.08 -0.92 2.76
C ARG A 19 -7.28 -2.23 2.00
N TYR A 20 -6.21 -2.84 1.54
CA TYR A 20 -6.28 -4.04 0.72
C TYR A 20 -7.00 -5.17 1.46
N ALA A 21 -6.72 -5.42 2.74
CA ALA A 21 -7.34 -6.50 3.50
C ALA A 21 -8.79 -6.18 3.89
N SER A 22 -9.05 -4.96 4.40
CA SER A 22 -10.38 -4.56 4.91
C SER A 22 -11.37 -4.12 3.84
N SER A 23 -10.92 -3.72 2.64
CA SER A 23 -11.78 -3.27 1.53
C SER A 23 -11.41 -3.97 0.21
N PRO A 24 -11.72 -5.28 0.08
CA PRO A 24 -11.39 -6.07 -1.11
C PRO A 24 -11.99 -5.54 -2.42
N GLU A 25 -13.08 -4.78 -2.35
CA GLU A 25 -13.77 -4.17 -3.50
C GLU A 25 -12.95 -3.13 -4.25
N PHE A 26 -11.92 -2.55 -3.63
CA PHE A 26 -11.03 -1.57 -4.26
C PHE A 26 -9.77 -2.19 -4.86
N ARG A 27 -9.56 -3.50 -4.71
CA ARG A 27 -8.38 -4.18 -5.25
C ARG A 27 -8.41 -4.18 -6.77
N GLN A 28 -7.26 -3.95 -7.38
CA GLN A 28 -7.10 -4.04 -8.83
C GLN A 28 -5.84 -4.80 -9.16
N ASN A 29 -5.88 -5.75 -10.11
CA ASN A 29 -4.66 -6.47 -10.51
C ASN A 29 -3.70 -5.55 -11.28
N PHE A 30 -4.26 -4.59 -12.02
CA PHE A 30 -3.53 -3.62 -12.83
C PHE A 30 -4.01 -2.22 -12.51
N CYS A 31 -3.12 -1.23 -12.63
CA CYS A 31 -3.44 0.16 -12.38
C CYS A 31 -4.35 0.75 -13.47
N GLU A 32 -5.48 1.33 -13.08
CA GLU A 32 -6.36 2.06 -14.01
C GLU A 32 -5.70 3.28 -14.67
N LYS A 33 -4.65 3.87 -14.06
CA LYS A 33 -3.99 5.08 -14.56
C LYS A 33 -2.91 4.79 -15.59
N CYS A 34 -2.14 3.71 -15.42
CA CYS A 34 -0.96 3.43 -16.24
C CYS A 34 -0.88 1.99 -16.78
N GLY A 35 -1.80 1.10 -16.39
CA GLY A 35 -1.81 -0.30 -16.81
C GLY A 35 -0.73 -1.19 -16.18
N ALA A 36 0.14 -0.64 -15.34
CA ALA A 36 1.18 -1.42 -14.65
C ALA A 36 0.58 -2.43 -13.66
N GLU A 37 1.26 -3.55 -13.47
CA GLU A 37 0.94 -4.52 -12.42
C GLU A 37 1.00 -3.88 -11.02
N THR A 38 0.27 -4.49 -10.10
CA THR A 38 0.16 -4.03 -8.71
C THR A 38 0.80 -5.00 -7.75
N ILE A 39 1.41 -4.46 -6.72
CA ILE A 39 2.07 -5.21 -5.65
C ILE A 39 1.51 -4.80 -4.30
N THR A 40 1.62 -5.71 -3.34
CA THR A 40 1.22 -5.49 -1.93
C THR A 40 2.34 -5.79 -0.94
N GLU A 41 3.50 -6.21 -1.46
CA GLU A 41 4.66 -6.65 -0.71
C GLU A 41 5.94 -6.15 -1.36
N CYS A 42 6.97 -5.98 -0.55
CA CYS A 42 8.31 -5.69 -1.01
C CYS A 42 8.84 -6.85 -1.84
N GLN A 43 9.39 -6.54 -3.02
CA GLN A 43 9.91 -7.55 -3.94
C GLN A 43 11.25 -8.17 -3.47
N GLU A 44 11.92 -7.53 -2.52
CA GLU A 44 13.21 -7.98 -1.97
C GLU A 44 13.06 -8.88 -0.74
N CYS A 45 12.16 -8.54 0.20
CA CYS A 45 11.99 -9.28 1.46
C CYS A 45 10.61 -9.95 1.63
N GLY A 46 9.62 -9.62 0.79
CA GLY A 46 8.25 -10.12 0.91
C GLY A 46 7.41 -9.48 2.01
N GLU A 47 7.94 -8.49 2.74
CA GLU A 47 7.16 -7.80 3.78
C GLU A 47 6.04 -6.95 3.16
N LYS A 48 4.88 -6.90 3.82
CA LYS A 48 3.70 -6.20 3.31
C LYS A 48 3.90 -4.69 3.33
N ILE A 49 3.42 -4.02 2.30
CA ILE A 49 3.45 -2.55 2.23
C ILE A 49 2.42 -2.04 3.23
N ARG A 50 2.84 -1.19 4.18
CA ARG A 50 1.96 -0.63 5.21
C ARG A 50 0.91 0.28 4.57
N GLY A 51 -0.35 -0.08 4.76
CA GLY A 51 -1.50 0.73 4.40
C GLY A 51 -1.97 1.61 5.55
N ASN A 52 -3.28 1.85 5.56
CA ASN A 52 -3.94 2.68 6.55
C ASN A 52 -3.74 2.14 7.97
N TYR A 53 -3.52 3.03 8.93
CA TYR A 53 -3.44 2.67 10.34
C TYR A 53 -4.80 2.86 11.00
N ASP A 54 -5.45 1.75 11.33
CA ASP A 54 -6.76 1.73 11.96
C ASP A 54 -6.66 1.53 13.48
N VAL A 55 -7.39 2.36 14.22
CA VAL A 55 -7.56 2.22 15.67
C VAL A 55 -9.03 1.91 15.94
N ASP A 56 -9.27 0.79 16.62
CA ASP A 56 -10.63 0.34 16.94
C ASP A 56 -11.43 1.46 17.65
N GLY A 57 -12.60 1.79 17.10
CA GLY A 57 -13.49 2.82 17.62
C GLY A 57 -13.14 4.26 17.21
N VAL A 58 -12.10 4.46 16.39
CA VAL A 58 -11.72 5.78 15.87
C VAL A 58 -11.89 5.81 14.35
N VAL A 59 -12.64 6.80 13.85
CA VAL A 59 -12.74 7.09 12.43
C VAL A 59 -11.82 8.26 12.12
N SER A 60 -10.70 8.00 11.46
CA SER A 60 -9.87 9.07 10.88
C SER A 60 -10.52 9.61 9.63
N VAL A 61 -10.82 10.90 9.63
CA VAL A 61 -11.35 11.63 8.46
C VAL A 61 -10.25 12.53 7.92
N GLY A 62 -9.89 12.34 6.65
CA GLY A 62 -8.93 13.21 5.94
C GLY A 62 -7.45 12.83 6.09
N SER A 63 -7.12 11.71 6.72
CA SER A 63 -5.75 11.15 6.65
C SER A 63 -5.55 10.43 5.32
N SER A 64 -4.60 10.88 4.51
CA SER A 64 -4.09 10.12 3.36
C SER A 64 -2.90 9.28 3.79
N THR A 65 -2.90 7.99 3.46
CA THR A 65 -1.72 7.14 3.63
C THR A 65 -0.79 7.36 2.44
N ASP A 66 0.38 7.95 2.66
CA ASP A 66 1.33 8.20 1.58
C ASP A 66 2.00 6.91 1.08
N VAL A 67 2.24 6.83 -0.23
CA VAL A 67 3.00 5.72 -0.84
C VAL A 67 4.45 5.78 -0.36
N PRO A 68 4.96 4.75 0.32
CA PRO A 68 6.34 4.75 0.80
C PRO A 68 7.33 4.61 -0.35
N ASN A 69 8.51 5.23 -0.22
CA ASN A 69 9.61 5.06 -1.20
C ASN A 69 10.53 3.90 -0.85
N TYR A 70 10.58 3.50 0.42
CA TYR A 70 11.47 2.45 0.92
C TYR A 70 10.71 1.45 1.77
N CYS A 71 11.14 0.19 1.71
CA CYS A 71 10.60 -0.85 2.57
C CYS A 71 10.91 -0.54 4.03
N HIS A 72 9.91 -0.67 4.89
CA HIS A 72 10.04 -0.37 6.31
C HIS A 72 10.79 -1.46 7.11
N GLU A 73 10.99 -2.63 6.49
CA GLU A 73 11.60 -3.82 7.11
C GLU A 73 13.03 -4.03 6.62
N CYS A 74 13.26 -4.07 5.29
CA CYS A 74 14.60 -4.25 4.74
C CYS A 74 15.31 -2.95 4.28
N GLY A 75 14.59 -1.83 4.12
CA GLY A 75 15.16 -0.55 3.69
C GLY A 75 15.37 -0.38 2.18
N GLU A 76 15.15 -1.43 1.38
CA GLU A 76 15.30 -1.37 -0.09
C GLU A 76 14.28 -0.42 -0.73
N PRO A 77 14.66 0.29 -1.81
CA PRO A 77 13.75 1.14 -2.56
C PRO A 77 12.66 0.30 -3.24
N TYR A 78 11.45 0.87 -3.34
CA TYR A 78 10.40 0.26 -4.15
C TYR A 78 10.60 0.55 -5.66
N PRO A 79 10.01 -0.27 -6.55
CA PRO A 79 10.22 -0.16 -8.01
C PRO A 79 9.90 1.21 -8.63
N TRP A 80 9.05 2.01 -8.00
CA TRP A 80 8.63 3.33 -8.50
C TRP A 80 9.55 4.48 -8.09
N THR A 81 10.68 4.19 -7.45
CA THR A 81 11.66 5.21 -7.06
C THR A 81 12.80 5.40 -8.06
N GLU A 82 12.80 4.59 -9.13
CA GLU A 82 13.77 4.65 -10.24
C GLU A 82 13.42 5.66 -11.34
#